data_AF-A0A0D2K742-F1
#
_entry.id   AF-A0A0D2K742-F1
#
_cell.length_a   1.000
_cell.length_b   1.000
_cell.length_c   1.000
_cell.angle_alpha   90.00
_cell.angle_beta   90.00
_cell.angle_gamma   90.00
#
_symmetry.space_group_name_H-M   'P 1'
#
loop_
_entity.id
_entity.type
_entity.pdbx_description
1 polymer ?
#
loop_
_entity_poly.entity_id
_entity_poly.type
_entity_poly.pdbx_seq_one_letter_code
_entity_poly.pdbx_strand_id
1 'polypeptide(L)'
;MIITPIAPIPPAGPVGPITPPPQYPSCTDIQNRCVSMLADLFNSPACGTRATGTASIGSSEAIMLAGLALKKRWMAKRKAAGLPYDKPNLIMSSTTQVCWHKFTRYWDVEERLVPVEEGRYCITADLAKELIDDVSKGEGWN
;
A
#
# COMPACT_ATOMS: atom_id res chain seq x y z
N MET A 1 7.40 8.82 0.23
CA MET A 1 7.03 8.63 -1.18
C MET A 1 6.67 7.17 -1.39
N ILE A 2 5.52 6.88 -2.00
CA ILE A 2 5.14 5.53 -2.38
C ILE A 2 5.01 5.43 -3.88
N ILE A 3 5.63 4.39 -4.41
CA ILE A 3 5.38 3.85 -5.73
C ILE A 3 4.71 2.52 -5.47
N THR A 4 3.41 2.43 -5.74
CA THR A 4 2.69 1.16 -5.70
C THR A 4 2.52 0.69 -7.14
N PRO A 5 2.84 -0.57 -7.46
CA PRO A 5 2.38 -1.17 -8.71
C PRO A 5 0.86 -1.36 -8.59
N ILE A 6 0.12 -0.33 -8.98
CA ILE A 6 -1.33 -0.34 -9.04
C ILE A 6 -1.71 -0.83 -10.45
N ALA A 7 -2.41 -1.97 -10.53
CA ALA A 7 -3.19 -2.30 -11.73
C ALA A 7 -4.16 -1.13 -12.02
N PRO A 8 -4.35 -0.74 -13.29
CA PRO A 8 -5.11 0.47 -13.63
C PRO A 8 -6.47 0.46 -12.92
N ILE A 9 -6.67 1.44 -12.03
CA ILE A 9 -7.96 1.70 -11.42
C ILE A 9 -8.91 2.03 -12.58
N PRO A 10 -10.09 1.40 -12.69
CA PRO A 10 -11.07 1.79 -13.71
C PRO A 10 -11.30 3.30 -13.60
N PRO A 11 -11.37 4.02 -14.73
CA PRO A 11 -11.51 5.47 -14.70
C PRO A 11 -12.72 5.80 -13.83
N ALA A 12 -12.50 6.58 -12.78
CA ALA A 12 -13.58 7.26 -12.12
C ALA A 12 -14.36 7.99 -13.22
N GLY A 13 -15.69 7.94 -13.18
CA GLY A 13 -16.54 8.72 -14.09
C GLY A 13 -16.15 10.20 -14.10
N PRO A 14 -16.79 11.06 -14.91
CA PRO A 14 -16.36 12.44 -15.08
C PRO A 14 -16.55 13.23 -13.78
N VAL A 15 -15.57 13.14 -12.89
CA VAL A 15 -15.38 14.02 -11.76
C VAL A 15 -14.54 15.14 -12.33
N GLY A 16 -15.15 16.30 -12.56
CA GLY A 16 -14.41 17.52 -12.89
C GLY A 16 -13.27 17.74 -11.88
N PRO A 17 -12.22 18.50 -12.22
CA PRO A 17 -11.06 18.63 -11.36
C PRO A 17 -11.49 19.12 -9.97
N ILE A 18 -11.45 18.19 -9.00
CA ILE A 18 -11.75 18.43 -7.58
C ILE A 18 -10.77 19.42 -6.94
N THR A 19 -9.64 19.66 -7.60
CA THR A 19 -8.62 20.60 -7.22
C THR A 19 -8.50 21.72 -8.26
N PRO A 20 -8.41 23.00 -7.83
CA PRO A 20 -8.11 24.08 -8.75
C PRO A 20 -6.80 23.81 -9.51
N PRO A 21 -6.64 24.35 -10.73
CA PRO A 21 -5.42 24.16 -11.50
C PRO A 21 -4.19 24.52 -10.65
N PRO A 22 -3.11 23.74 -10.73
CA PRO A 22 -1.95 23.92 -9.87
C PRO A 22 -1.40 25.33 -10.08
N GLN A 23 -1.29 26.09 -8.99
CA GLN A 23 -0.74 27.45 -9.03
C GLN A 23 0.75 27.43 -9.43
N TYR A 24 1.42 26.29 -9.22
CA TYR A 24 2.83 26.06 -9.51
C TYR A 24 3.02 24.82 -10.39
N PRO A 25 2.72 24.90 -11.70
CA PRO A 25 2.82 23.75 -12.62
C PRO A 25 4.24 23.17 -12.66
N SER A 26 5.27 24.01 -12.60
CA SER A 26 6.67 23.58 -12.55
C SER A 26 6.98 22.71 -11.33
N CYS A 27 6.35 22.96 -10.18
CA CYS A 27 6.53 22.12 -8.99
C CYS A 27 5.88 20.74 -9.17
N THR A 28 4.70 20.69 -9.80
CA THR A 28 4.04 19.43 -10.16
C THR A 28 4.89 18.61 -11.13
N ASP A 29 5.51 19.25 -12.11
CA ASP A 29 6.40 18.57 -13.07
C ASP A 29 7.64 18.00 -12.39
N ILE A 30 8.26 18.76 -11.48
CA ILE A 30 9.40 18.27 -10.69
C ILE A 30 8.99 17.05 -9.84
N GLN A 31 7.83 17.12 -9.16
CA GLN A 31 7.30 15.98 -8.40
C GLN A 31 7.11 14.75 -9.29
N ASN A 32 6.49 14.89 -10.47
CA ASN A 32 6.26 13.78 -11.39
C ASN A 32 7.57 13.16 -11.90
N ARG A 33 8.60 13.96 -12.13
CA ARG A 33 9.94 13.48 -12.48
C ARG A 33 10.57 12.70 -11.33
N CYS A 34 10.48 13.20 -10.10
CA CYS A 34 10.97 12.48 -8.92
C CYS A 34 10.29 11.11 -8.73
N VAL A 35 8.97 11.06 -8.93
CA VAL A 35 8.22 9.79 -8.89
C VAL A 35 8.68 8.83 -9.98
N SER A 36 8.91 9.32 -11.19
CA SER A 36 9.37 8.49 -12.32
C SER A 36 10.78 7.95 -12.07
N MET A 37 11.72 8.79 -11.62
CA MET A 37 13.08 8.36 -11.28
C MET A 37 13.11 7.29 -10.18
N LEU A 38 12.25 7.43 -9.17
CA LEU A 38 12.17 6.44 -8.10
C LEU A 38 11.47 5.15 -8.56
N ALA A 39 10.53 5.23 -9.50
CA ALA A 39 9.90 4.06 -10.09
C ALA A 39 10.91 3.25 -10.92
N ASP A 40 11.76 3.95 -11.69
CA ASP A 40 12.86 3.34 -12.42
C ASP A 40 13.88 2.71 -11.45
N LEU A 41 14.26 3.44 -10.38
CA LEU A 41 15.18 2.95 -9.34
C LEU A 41 14.69 1.66 -8.68
N PHE A 42 13.38 1.54 -8.44
CA PHE A 42 12.77 0.36 -7.82
C PHE A 42 12.32 -0.71 -8.83
N ASN A 43 12.77 -0.64 -10.08
CA ASN A 43 12.44 -1.60 -11.14
C ASN A 43 10.94 -1.81 -11.30
N SER A 44 10.16 -0.73 -11.20
CA SER A 44 8.72 -0.77 -11.40
C SER A 44 8.41 -1.25 -12.83
N PRO A 45 7.36 -2.05 -13.05
CA PRO A 45 6.91 -2.40 -14.40
C PRO A 45 6.44 -1.17 -15.21
N ALA A 46 6.24 -0.03 -14.56
CA ALA A 46 5.97 1.25 -15.21
C ALA A 46 7.24 2.00 -15.64
N CYS A 47 8.43 1.39 -15.56
CA CYS A 47 9.70 1.99 -15.96
C CYS A 47 9.64 2.55 -17.39
N GLY A 48 10.12 3.77 -17.58
CA GLY A 48 10.05 4.48 -18.87
C GLY A 48 8.65 4.96 -19.28
N THR A 49 7.64 4.78 -18.43
CA THR A 49 6.27 5.31 -18.61
C THR A 49 5.87 6.22 -17.44
N ARG A 50 4.65 6.75 -17.45
CA ARG A 50 4.15 7.58 -16.34
C ARG A 50 3.84 6.72 -15.12
N ALA A 51 4.78 6.64 -14.17
CA ALA A 51 4.58 5.94 -12.91
C ALA A 51 3.50 6.59 -12.03
N THR A 52 2.74 5.76 -11.31
CA THR A 52 1.75 6.23 -10.33
C THR A 52 2.40 6.33 -8.94
N GLY A 53 2.43 7.53 -8.39
CA GLY A 53 2.97 7.82 -7.07
C GLY A 53 2.79 9.28 -6.71
N THR A 54 3.01 9.62 -5.45
CA THR A 54 2.92 11.00 -4.96
C THR A 54 3.97 11.29 -3.90
N ALA A 55 4.38 12.56 -3.82
CA ALA A 55 5.11 13.05 -2.66
C ALA A 55 4.22 12.92 -1.41
N SER A 56 4.86 12.58 -0.30
CA SER A 56 4.26 12.53 1.04
C SER A 56 5.17 13.30 1.98
N ILE A 57 4.62 13.87 3.05
CA ILE A 57 5.38 14.59 4.08
C ILE A 57 6.41 13.67 4.74
N GLY A 58 6.07 12.39 4.90
CA GLY A 58 6.99 11.38 5.42
C GLY A 58 6.57 9.96 5.10
N SER A 59 7.32 9.00 5.64
CA SER A 59 7.04 7.57 5.49
C SER A 59 5.72 7.15 6.16
N SER A 60 5.29 7.84 7.23
CA SER A 60 4.02 7.54 7.92
C SER A 60 2.79 7.80 7.04
N GLU A 61 2.70 8.99 6.43
CA GLU A 61 1.61 9.31 5.49
C GLU A 61 1.65 8.37 4.28
N ALA A 62 2.86 8.11 3.77
CA ALA A 62 3.03 7.11 2.74
C ALA A 62 2.41 5.78 3.19
N ILE A 63 2.90 5.16 4.25
CA ILE A 63 2.45 3.85 4.71
C ILE A 63 0.93 3.79 4.89
N MET A 64 0.30 4.87 5.38
CA MET A 64 -1.15 4.97 5.47
C MET A 64 -1.83 4.90 4.08
N LEU A 65 -1.32 5.63 3.08
CA LEU A 65 -1.84 5.57 1.70
C LEU A 65 -1.63 4.19 1.06
N ALA A 66 -0.47 3.56 1.27
CA ALA A 66 -0.22 2.19 0.81
C ALA A 66 -1.18 1.19 1.47
N GLY A 67 -1.35 1.29 2.79
CA GLY A 67 -2.26 0.43 3.55
C GLY A 67 -3.72 0.61 3.12
N LEU A 68 -4.15 1.85 2.84
CA LEU A 68 -5.50 2.11 2.34
C LEU A 68 -5.73 1.53 0.94
N ALA A 69 -4.75 1.70 0.03
CA ALA A 69 -4.79 1.09 -1.30
C ALA A 69 -4.86 -0.44 -1.19
N LEU A 70 -4.07 -1.05 -0.30
CA LEU A 70 -4.07 -2.48 -0.02
C LEU A 70 -5.43 -2.96 0.49
N LYS A 71 -5.98 -2.29 1.52
CA LYS A 71 -7.31 -2.60 2.09
C LYS A 71 -8.39 -2.53 1.01
N LYS A 72 -8.42 -1.46 0.22
CA LYS A 72 -9.42 -1.27 -0.85
C LYS A 72 -9.32 -2.35 -1.93
N ARG A 73 -8.11 -2.71 -2.36
CA ARG A 73 -7.89 -3.77 -3.35
C ARG A 73 -8.34 -5.13 -2.83
N TRP A 74 -8.00 -5.45 -1.58
CA TRP A 74 -8.44 -6.68 -0.93
C TRP A 74 -9.96 -6.76 -0.79
N MET A 75 -10.62 -5.69 -0.33
CA MET A 75 -12.08 -5.63 -0.22
C MET A 75 -12.77 -5.81 -1.58
N ALA A 76 -12.28 -5.15 -2.63
CA ALA A 76 -12.84 -5.25 -3.97
C ALA A 76 -12.78 -6.70 -4.49
N LYS A 77 -11.66 -7.38 -4.28
CA LYS A 77 -11.47 -8.77 -4.65
C LYS A 77 -12.39 -9.72 -3.89
N ARG A 78 -12.52 -9.53 -2.57
CA ARG A 78 -13.46 -10.31 -1.73
C ARG A 78 -14.89 -10.16 -2.18
N LYS A 79 -15.30 -8.91 -2.41
CA LYS A 79 -16.65 -8.59 -2.88
C LYS A 79 -16.94 -9.24 -4.24
N ALA A 80 -15.97 -9.23 -5.16
CA ALA A 80 -16.11 -9.90 -6.46
C ALA A 80 -16.22 -11.44 -6.33
N ALA A 81 -15.55 -12.03 -5.34
CA ALA A 81 -15.63 -13.46 -5.02
C ALA A 81 -16.83 -13.86 -4.15
N GLY A 82 -17.68 -12.90 -3.73
CA GLY A 82 -18.81 -13.16 -2.82
C GLY A 82 -18.39 -13.56 -1.40
N LEU A 83 -17.15 -13.28 -1.00
CA LEU A 83 -16.60 -13.62 0.31
C LEU A 83 -16.75 -12.47 1.32
N PRO A 84 -16.77 -12.78 2.64
CA PRO A 84 -16.74 -11.75 3.69
C PRO A 84 -15.50 -10.83 3.58
N TYR A 85 -15.73 -9.54 3.78
CA TYR A 85 -14.73 -8.47 3.62
C TYR A 85 -14.72 -7.46 4.79
N ASP A 86 -15.34 -7.82 5.91
CA ASP A 86 -15.58 -7.00 7.09
C ASP A 86 -14.38 -6.96 8.06
N LYS A 87 -13.53 -7.99 8.06
CA LYS A 87 -12.40 -8.14 9.01
C LYS A 87 -11.05 -8.27 8.30
N PRO A 88 -10.47 -7.20 7.75
CA PRO A 88 -9.13 -7.27 7.18
C PRO A 88 -8.08 -7.51 8.28
N ASN A 89 -6.99 -8.20 7.94
CA ASN A 89 -5.83 -8.39 8.83
C ASN A 89 -4.52 -8.01 8.12
N LEU A 90 -3.48 -7.72 8.91
CA LEU A 90 -2.13 -7.41 8.43
C LEU A 90 -1.10 -8.12 9.31
N ILE A 91 -0.23 -8.90 8.66
CA ILE A 91 0.86 -9.64 9.30
C ILE A 91 2.13 -8.79 9.24
N MET A 92 2.77 -8.58 10.39
CA MET A 92 4.00 -7.80 10.49
C MET A 92 4.90 -8.27 11.64
N SER A 93 6.14 -7.78 11.68
CA SER A 93 7.07 -8.07 12.78
C SER A 93 6.68 -7.28 14.03
N SER A 94 6.92 -7.81 15.23
CA SER A 94 6.76 -7.03 16.46
C SER A 94 7.71 -5.84 16.57
N THR A 95 8.76 -5.80 15.74
CA THR A 95 9.72 -4.68 15.61
C THR A 95 9.35 -3.64 14.56
N THR A 96 8.18 -3.78 13.93
CA THR A 96 7.74 -2.84 12.89
C THR A 96 7.55 -1.42 13.43
N GLN A 97 7.85 -0.42 12.62
CA GLN A 97 7.76 0.99 13.03
C GLN A 97 6.31 1.39 13.36
N VAL A 98 6.15 2.26 14.38
CA VAL A 98 4.86 2.60 14.99
C VAL A 98 3.75 3.07 14.05
N CYS A 99 4.08 3.59 12.87
CA CYS A 99 3.08 4.02 11.90
C CYS A 99 2.19 2.87 11.40
N TRP A 100 2.66 1.63 11.43
CA TRP A 100 1.86 0.47 11.08
C TRP A 100 0.82 0.15 12.15
N HIS A 101 1.17 0.23 13.44
CA HIS A 101 0.21 0.14 14.54
C HIS A 101 -0.84 1.26 14.50
N LYS A 102 -0.44 2.47 14.07
CA LYS A 102 -1.38 3.57 13.81
C LYS A 102 -2.32 3.23 12.67
N PHE A 103 -1.80 2.70 11.56
CA PHE A 103 -2.62 2.29 10.43
C PHE A 103 -3.63 1.21 10.82
N THR A 104 -3.21 0.15 11.50
CA THR A 104 -4.10 -0.95 11.91
C THR A 104 -5.21 -0.46 12.82
N ARG A 105 -4.88 0.43 13.77
CA ARG A 105 -5.84 1.01 14.69
C ARG A 105 -6.79 2.04 14.07
N TYR A 106 -6.33 2.88 13.14
CA TYR A 106 -7.18 3.92 12.53
C TYR A 106 -8.12 3.38 11.45
N TRP A 107 -7.77 2.24 10.82
CA TRP A 107 -8.54 1.64 9.75
C TRP A 107 -9.14 0.28 10.10
N ASP A 108 -9.28 -0.06 11.38
CA ASP A 108 -9.89 -1.32 11.85
C ASP A 108 -9.34 -2.54 11.10
N VAL A 109 -8.01 -2.65 11.06
CA VAL A 109 -7.30 -3.81 10.52
C VAL A 109 -6.75 -4.60 11.68
N GLU A 110 -7.06 -5.88 11.74
CA GLU A 110 -6.51 -6.78 12.75
C GLU A 110 -5.00 -6.88 12.58
N GLU A 111 -4.28 -6.66 13.66
CA GLU A 111 -2.83 -6.73 13.70
C GLU A 111 -2.37 -8.12 14.13
N ARG A 112 -1.53 -8.76 13.30
CA ARG A 112 -0.92 -10.07 13.60
C ARG A 112 0.59 -9.96 13.63
N LEU A 113 1.16 -10.12 14.82
CA LEU A 113 2.59 -9.92 15.04
C LEU A 113 3.34 -11.24 15.05
N VAL A 114 4.43 -11.30 14.29
CA VAL A 114 5.48 -12.30 14.46
C VAL A 114 6.40 -11.84 15.59
N PRO A 115 6.52 -12.58 16.71
CA PRO A 115 7.41 -12.21 17.79
C PRO A 115 8.87 -12.34 17.36
N VAL A 116 9.69 -11.46 17.94
CA VAL A 116 11.14 -11.55 17.87
C VAL A 116 11.63 -12.52 18.92
N GLU A 117 12.57 -13.37 18.53
CA GLU A 117 13.24 -14.35 19.37
C GLU A 117 14.75 -14.13 19.32
N GLU A 118 15.45 -14.59 20.35
CA GLU A 118 16.91 -14.55 20.36
C GLU A 118 17.48 -15.35 19.17
N GLY A 119 18.39 -14.73 18.42
CA GLY A 119 18.90 -15.31 17.18
C GLY A 119 18.02 -15.09 15.94
N ARG A 120 16.80 -14.53 16.10
CA ARG A 120 15.89 -14.21 14.99
C ARG A 120 15.18 -12.86 15.19
N TYR A 121 15.84 -11.79 14.76
CA TYR A 121 15.39 -10.40 14.90
C TYR A 121 14.56 -9.86 13.72
N CYS A 122 14.41 -10.67 12.66
CA CYS A 122 13.65 -10.33 11.47
C CYS A 122 12.56 -11.36 11.21
N ILE A 123 11.45 -10.91 10.62
CA ILE A 123 10.42 -11.80 10.09
C ILE A 123 10.99 -12.57 8.89
N THR A 124 10.66 -13.87 8.82
CA THR A 124 10.98 -14.73 7.67
C THR A 124 9.71 -15.04 6.89
N ALA A 125 9.86 -15.41 5.61
CA ALA A 125 8.72 -15.76 4.77
C ALA A 125 7.92 -16.94 5.34
N ASP A 126 8.58 -17.92 5.98
CA ASP A 126 7.90 -19.11 6.49
C ASP A 126 7.03 -18.80 7.71
N LEU A 127 7.52 -17.97 8.63
CA LEU A 127 6.72 -17.51 9.77
C LEU A 127 5.54 -16.63 9.34
N ALA A 128 5.75 -15.79 8.32
CA ALA A 128 4.66 -15.02 7.76
C ALA A 128 3.57 -15.94 7.18
N LYS A 129 3.94 -17.03 6.48
CA LYS A 129 3.00 -17.99 5.91
C LYS A 129 2.15 -18.71 6.97
N GLU A 130 2.71 -19.00 8.15
CA GLU A 130 1.98 -19.65 9.24
C GLU A 130 0.80 -18.80 9.75
N LEU A 131 0.91 -17.47 9.65
CA LEU A 131 -0.12 -16.53 10.09
C LEU A 131 -1.13 -16.15 9.00
N ILE A 132 -0.88 -16.58 7.75
CA ILE A 132 -1.78 -16.34 6.61
C ILE A 132 -3.02 -17.23 6.75
N ASP A 133 -4.17 -16.61 6.96
CA ASP A 133 -5.46 -17.29 6.96
C ASP A 133 -6.24 -17.03 5.67
N ASP A 134 -7.40 -17.66 5.53
CA ASP A 134 -8.27 -17.44 4.37
C ASP A 134 -8.73 -15.99 4.24
N VAL A 135 -8.62 -15.18 5.29
CA VAL A 135 -8.89 -13.74 5.34
C VAL A 135 -7.69 -12.90 4.85
N SER A 136 -6.46 -13.36 5.03
CA SER A 136 -5.22 -12.82 4.46
C SER A 136 -5.00 -13.27 3.02
N LYS A 137 -5.45 -14.49 2.66
CA LYS A 137 -5.36 -15.12 1.33
C LYS A 137 -6.37 -14.54 0.34
N GLY A 138 -6.39 -13.24 0.14
CA GLY A 138 -7.00 -12.73 -1.10
C GLY A 138 -6.17 -13.21 -2.30
N GLU A 139 -6.30 -14.47 -2.73
CA GLU A 139 -5.50 -15.20 -3.76
C GLU A 139 -5.02 -14.30 -4.91
N GLY A 140 -3.88 -13.65 -4.73
CA GLY A 140 -3.28 -12.66 -5.63
C GLY A 140 -2.49 -11.63 -4.83
N TRP A 141 -1.56 -12.17 -4.05
CA TRP A 141 -0.28 -11.53 -3.77
C TRP A 141 0.72 -11.74 -4.94
N ASN A 142 0.25 -12.35 -6.04
CA ASN A 142 0.88 -12.37 -7.37
C ASN A 142 0.04 -11.52 -8.32
#